data_AF-A0A1G7ILL2-F1
#
_entry.id   AF-A0A1G7ILL2-F1
#
_cell.length_a   1.000
_cell.length_b   1.000
_cell.length_c   1.000
_cell.angle_alpha   90.00
_cell.angle_beta   90.00
_cell.angle_gamma   90.00
#
_symmetry.space_group_name_H-M   'P 1'
#
loop_
_entity.id
_entity.type
_entity.pdbx_description
1 polymer ?
#
loop_
_entity_poly.entity_id
_entity_poly.type
_entity_poly.pdbx_seq_one_letter_code
_entity_poly.pdbx_strand_id
1 'polypeptide(L)'
;MTTVSISPAANTESSLNYLIFVVSLSEAAADAVSFNYRTLAGTAEDEDLYHGLNSSATSGRLSFAPGETTKEIAIRISGDSLDERDESVVMQLSELTPNASFAGG
;
A
#
# COMPACT_ATOMS: atom_id res chain seq x y z
N MET A 1 -17.67 -10.54 -10.07
CA MET A 1 -17.10 -9.17 -10.10
C MET A 1 -15.81 -9.26 -9.34
N THR A 2 -14.69 -8.89 -9.97
CA THR A 2 -13.38 -9.05 -9.37
C THR A 2 -13.27 -8.22 -8.10
N THR A 3 -12.72 -8.82 -7.05
CA THR A 3 -12.52 -8.14 -5.77
C THR A 3 -11.04 -7.81 -5.59
N VAL A 4 -10.75 -6.58 -5.15
CA VAL A 4 -9.42 -6.12 -4.76
C VAL A 4 -9.23 -6.35 -3.26
N SER A 5 -8.17 -7.03 -2.87
CA SER A 5 -7.74 -7.19 -1.48
C SER A 5 -6.31 -6.67 -1.29
N ILE A 6 -5.98 -6.33 -0.04
CA ILE A 6 -4.64 -5.91 0.36
C ILE A 6 -4.19 -6.74 1.57
N SER A 7 -2.95 -7.20 1.57
CA SER A 7 -2.34 -7.88 2.70
C SER A 7 -1.62 -6.88 3.62
N PRO A 8 -1.66 -7.08 4.95
CA PRO A 8 -0.86 -6.29 5.87
C PRO A 8 0.63 -6.52 5.62
N ALA A 9 1.44 -5.52 5.95
CA ALA A 9 2.90 -5.55 5.84
C ALA A 9 3.51 -5.22 7.20
N ALA A 10 4.64 -5.86 7.51
CA ALA A 10 5.45 -5.56 8.68
C ALA A 10 6.92 -5.79 8.34
N ASN A 11 7.80 -4.99 8.92
CA ASN A 11 9.24 -5.14 8.80
C ASN A 11 9.91 -4.57 10.05
N THR A 12 11.12 -5.02 10.34
CA THR A 12 11.96 -4.39 11.38
C THR A 12 12.53 -3.09 10.81
N GLU A 13 12.61 -2.06 11.64
CA GLU A 13 13.25 -0.81 11.26
C GLU A 13 14.75 -1.04 11.03
N SER A 14 15.22 -0.67 9.84
CA SER A 14 16.64 -0.73 9.47
C SER A 14 16.87 0.13 8.23
N SER A 15 18.11 0.56 8.04
CA SER A 15 18.48 1.30 6.84
C SER A 15 18.15 0.50 5.58
N LEU A 16 17.33 1.07 4.70
CA LEU A 16 16.88 0.50 3.41
C LEU A 16 15.76 -0.54 3.49
N ASN A 17 14.93 -0.52 4.54
CA ASN A 17 13.75 -1.37 4.63
C ASN A 17 12.47 -0.75 4.07
N TYR A 18 11.54 -1.63 3.71
CA TYR A 18 10.24 -1.28 3.14
C TYR A 18 9.13 -2.06 3.84
N LEU A 19 7.97 -1.42 3.98
CA LEU A 19 6.69 -2.10 4.10
C LEU A 19 6.20 -2.42 2.69
N ILE A 20 6.05 -3.72 2.38
CA ILE A 20 5.59 -4.19 1.08
C ILE A 20 4.15 -4.67 1.22
N PHE A 21 3.20 -3.85 0.77
CA PHE A 21 1.79 -4.20 0.74
C PHE A 21 1.49 -4.93 -0.58
N VAL A 22 1.06 -6.18 -0.47
CA VAL A 22 0.63 -6.97 -1.62
C VAL A 22 -0.85 -6.70 -1.88
N VAL A 23 -1.16 -6.24 -3.09
CA VAL A 23 -2.53 -6.05 -3.57
C VAL A 23 -2.86 -7.17 -4.55
N SER A 24 -4.01 -7.83 -4.34
CA SER A 24 -4.47 -8.92 -5.18
C SER A 24 -5.85 -8.68 -5.77
N LEU A 25 -6.06 -9.16 -7.00
CA LEU A 25 -7.37 -9.40 -7.58
C LEU A 25 -7.80 -10.84 -7.28
N SER A 26 -9.09 -11.06 -6.98
CA SER A 26 -9.65 -12.40 -6.74
C SER A 26 -9.61 -13.31 -7.98
N GLU A 27 -9.56 -12.71 -9.17
CA GLU A 27 -9.45 -13.34 -10.48
C GLU A 27 -8.89 -12.33 -11.49
N ALA A 28 -8.35 -12.81 -12.61
CA ALA A 28 -7.90 -11.93 -13.68
C ALA A 28 -9.08 -11.15 -14.28
N ALA A 29 -8.91 -9.83 -14.44
CA ALA A 29 -9.91 -8.98 -15.09
C ALA A 29 -9.66 -8.88 -16.61
N ALA A 30 -10.74 -8.78 -17.39
CA ALA A 30 -10.69 -8.59 -18.84
C ALA A 30 -10.35 -7.15 -19.24
N ASP A 31 -10.75 -6.18 -18.41
CA ASP A 31 -10.41 -4.76 -18.53
C ASP A 31 -9.44 -4.36 -17.41
N ALA A 32 -8.75 -3.23 -17.59
CA ALA A 32 -7.90 -2.68 -16.54
C ALA A 32 -8.70 -2.40 -15.26
N VAL A 33 -8.08 -2.68 -14.11
CA VAL A 33 -8.62 -2.34 -12.78
C VAL A 33 -7.66 -1.36 -12.13
N SER A 34 -8.16 -0.23 -11.66
CA SER A 34 -7.30 0.79 -11.05
C SER A 34 -7.97 1.49 -9.89
N PHE A 35 -7.16 1.98 -8.97
CA PHE A 35 -7.59 2.70 -7.77
C PHE A 35 -6.46 3.61 -7.29
N ASN A 36 -6.80 4.58 -6.45
CA ASN A 36 -5.83 5.40 -5.74
C ASN A 36 -5.45 4.75 -4.41
N TYR A 37 -4.22 4.97 -3.98
CA TYR A 37 -3.75 4.60 -2.65
C TYR A 37 -3.11 5.79 -1.95
N ARG A 38 -3.20 5.83 -0.62
CA ARG A 38 -2.51 6.80 0.22
C ARG A 38 -2.14 6.15 1.54
N THR A 39 -0.90 6.38 1.96
CA THR A 39 -0.42 6.04 3.30
C THR A 39 -0.88 7.12 4.28
N LEU A 40 -1.52 6.71 5.36
CA LEU A 40 -1.91 7.56 6.49
C LEU A 40 -1.10 7.17 7.73
N ALA A 41 -0.90 8.13 8.63
CA ALA A 41 -0.36 7.84 9.95
C ALA A 41 -1.26 6.83 10.68
N GLY A 42 -0.65 5.82 11.28
CA GLY A 42 -1.25 5.04 12.35
C GLY A 42 -0.73 5.57 13.67
N THR A 43 0.38 4.97 14.13
CA THR A 43 1.19 5.48 15.24
C THR A 43 2.54 6.04 14.78
N ALA A 44 2.99 5.72 13.57
CA ALA A 44 4.16 6.32 12.97
C ALA A 44 3.92 7.80 12.63
N GLU A 45 4.94 8.61 12.82
CA GLU A 45 5.06 10.01 12.42
C GLU A 45 5.61 10.16 10.98
N ASP A 46 5.79 11.40 10.54
CA ASP A 46 6.27 11.69 9.17
C ASP A 46 7.74 11.29 8.99
N GLU A 47 8.54 11.40 10.05
CA GLU A 47 9.99 11.14 10.03
C GLU A 47 10.37 9.66 9.96
N ASP A 48 9.47 8.76 10.37
CA ASP A 48 9.64 7.30 10.29
C ASP A 48 9.50 6.78 8.84
N LEU A 49 8.99 7.63 7.94
CA LEU A 49 8.93 7.35 6.51
C LEU A 49 10.00 8.16 5.77
N TYR A 50 10.84 7.47 4.98
CA TYR A 50 11.97 8.10 4.29
C TYR A 50 11.57 9.28 3.38
N HIS A 51 10.33 9.27 2.88
CA HIS A 51 9.78 10.32 2.04
C HIS A 51 8.68 11.15 2.71
N GLY A 52 8.30 10.84 3.95
CA GLY A 52 7.14 11.42 4.62
C GLY A 52 5.77 10.95 4.08
N LEU A 53 4.73 11.18 4.87
CA LEU A 53 3.33 10.81 4.62
C LEU A 53 2.66 11.65 3.52
N ASN A 54 3.21 12.81 3.20
CA ASN A 54 2.65 13.73 2.18
C ASN A 54 3.37 13.67 0.83
N SER A 55 4.19 12.64 0.61
CA SER A 55 4.94 12.47 -0.63
C SER A 55 4.17 11.67 -1.69
N SER A 56 4.51 11.91 -2.95
CA SER A 56 4.08 11.06 -4.07
C SER A 56 4.72 9.66 -4.03
N ALA A 57 5.70 9.42 -3.16
CA ALA A 57 6.21 8.07 -2.91
C ALA A 57 5.30 7.24 -1.99
N THR A 58 4.45 7.90 -1.19
CA THR A 58 3.55 7.26 -0.21
C THR A 58 2.08 7.34 -0.61
N SER A 59 1.81 7.84 -1.82
CA SER A 59 0.47 7.91 -2.43
C SER A 59 0.57 7.81 -3.94
N GLY A 60 -0.50 7.37 -4.60
CA GLY A 60 -0.50 7.27 -6.05
C GLY A 60 -1.69 6.52 -6.61
N ARG A 61 -1.59 6.16 -7.89
CA ARG A 61 -2.60 5.36 -8.60
C ARG A 61 -1.98 4.05 -9.04
N LEU A 62 -2.57 2.94 -8.63
CA LEU A 62 -2.18 1.59 -9.03
C LEU A 62 -3.12 1.10 -10.13
N SER A 63 -2.59 0.37 -11.11
CA SER A 63 -3.38 -0.22 -12.19
C SER A 63 -2.91 -1.65 -12.46
N PHE A 64 -3.86 -2.56 -12.52
CA PHE A 64 -3.72 -3.89 -13.08
C PHE A 64 -4.04 -3.80 -14.56
N ALA A 65 -3.12 -4.25 -15.41
CA ALA A 65 -3.42 -4.52 -16.81
C ALA A 65 -4.33 -5.77 -16.91
N PRO A 66 -5.07 -5.94 -18.02
CA PRO A 66 -5.82 -7.16 -18.26
C PRO A 66 -4.97 -8.42 -18.06
N GLY A 67 -5.49 -9.38 -17.29
CA GLY A 67 -4.77 -10.61 -16.97
C GLY A 67 -3.87 -10.56 -15.72
N GLU A 68 -3.52 -9.38 -15.21
CA GLU A 68 -2.73 -9.26 -13.98
C GLU A 68 -3.60 -9.47 -12.74
N THR A 69 -3.05 -10.14 -11.73
CA THR A 69 -3.77 -10.41 -10.47
C THR A 69 -3.03 -9.96 -9.23
N THR A 70 -1.76 -9.56 -9.33
CA THR A 70 -0.95 -9.15 -8.18
C THR A 70 -0.10 -7.93 -8.51
N LYS A 71 -0.03 -6.99 -7.56
CA LYS A 71 0.85 -5.82 -7.56
C LYS A 71 1.37 -5.56 -6.15
N GLU A 72 2.42 -4.77 -6.05
CA GLU A 72 3.01 -4.35 -4.78
C GLU A 72 3.00 -2.83 -4.66
N ILE A 73 2.78 -2.35 -3.43
CA ILE A 73 3.02 -0.97 -3.02
C ILE A 73 4.14 -1.02 -1.97
N ALA A 74 5.27 -0.39 -2.28
CA ALA A 74 6.44 -0.37 -1.40
C ALA A 74 6.58 0.99 -0.73
N ILE A 75 6.50 1.03 0.59
CA ILE A 75 6.68 2.23 1.41
C ILE A 75 8.01 2.14 2.13
N ARG A 76 8.93 3.07 1.82
CA ARG A 76 10.27 3.07 2.40
C ARG A 76 10.24 3.61 3.82
N ILE A 77 10.78 2.82 4.75
CA ILE A 77 10.94 3.17 6.16
C ILE A 77 12.22 4.00 6.29
N SER A 78 12.16 5.07 7.08
CA SER A 78 13.34 5.78 7.58
C SER A 78 13.84 4.98 8.76
N GLY A 79 15.08 4.47 8.67
CA GLY A 79 15.65 3.66 9.73
C GLY A 79 16.73 4.44 10.45
N ASP A 80 16.69 4.48 11.78
CA ASP A 80 17.80 4.96 12.60
C ASP A 80 18.32 3.93 13.62
N SER A 81 18.99 4.38 14.69
CA SER A 81 19.64 3.52 15.69
C SER A 81 19.02 3.62 17.08
N LEU A 82 17.93 4.38 17.21
CA LEU A 82 17.15 4.48 18.42
C LEU A 82 16.31 3.22 18.61
N ASP A 83 16.05 2.89 19.87
CA ASP A 83 15.13 1.81 20.23
C ASP A 83 13.74 2.42 20.38
N GLU A 84 12.89 2.16 19.39
CA GLU A 84 11.55 2.71 19.29
C GLU A 84 10.49 1.65 19.60
N ARG A 85 9.25 2.08 19.76
CA ARG A 85 8.12 1.14 19.93
C ARG A 85 7.68 0.64 18.57
N ASP A 86 6.99 -0.50 18.55
CA ASP A 86 6.32 -0.96 17.34
C ASP A 86 5.30 0.09 16.86
N GLU A 87 5.45 0.49 15.61
CA GLU A 87 4.63 1.52 14.97
C GLU A 87 3.88 1.02 13.75
N SER A 88 2.92 1.83 13.30
CA SER A 88 1.98 1.45 12.25
C SER A 88 1.63 2.60 11.33
N VAL A 89 1.33 2.23 10.10
CA VAL A 89 0.69 3.08 9.09
C VAL A 89 -0.61 2.44 8.61
N VAL A 90 -1.50 3.23 8.04
CA VAL A 90 -2.74 2.75 7.41
C VAL A 90 -2.65 2.96 5.90
N MET A 91 -2.79 1.89 5.13
CA MET A 91 -2.91 1.98 3.68
C MET A 91 -4.39 2.16 3.30
N GLN A 92 -4.76 3.36 2.85
CA GLN A 92 -6.10 3.67 2.37
C GLN A 92 -6.18 3.46 0.86
N LEU A 93 -7.21 2.75 0.39
CA LEU A 93 -7.54 2.59 -1.02
C LEU A 93 -8.83 3.36 -1.36
N SER A 94 -8.90 3.99 -2.53
CA SER A 94 -10.05 4.79 -2.96
C SER A 94 -10.17 4.86 -4.49
N GLU A 95 -11.27 5.45 -4.99
CA GLU A 95 -11.51 5.68 -6.43
C GLU A 95 -11.34 4.43 -7.31
N LEU A 96 -11.86 3.30 -6.85
CA LEU A 96 -11.83 2.04 -7.60
C LEU A 96 -12.68 2.13 -8.87
N THR A 97 -12.18 1.55 -9.96
CA THR A 97 -12.93 1.44 -11.20
C THR A 97 -14.23 0.63 -11.03
N PRO A 98 -15.33 0.98 -11.71
CA PRO A 98 -16.64 0.35 -11.49
C PRO A 98 -16.73 -1.15 -11.83
N ASN A 99 -15.71 -1.73 -12.46
CA ASN A 99 -15.64 -3.16 -12.81
C ASN A 99 -15.10 -4.04 -11.66
N ALA A 100 -14.73 -3.46 -10.52
CA ALA A 100 -14.23 -4.18 -9.35
C ALA A 100 -14.81 -3.63 -8.03
N SER A 101 -14.69 -4.39 -6.95
CA SER A 101 -15.06 -3.99 -5.59
C SER A 101 -13.89 -4.19 -4.62
N PHE A 102 -13.86 -3.46 -3.50
CA PHE A 102 -12.92 -3.78 -2.41
C PHE A 102 -13.44 -4.97 -1.58
N ALA A 103 -12.53 -5.81 -1.11
CA ALA A 103 -12.85 -6.91 -0.20
C ALA A 103 -13.27 -6.35 1.17
N GLY A 104 -14.34 -6.90 1.74
CA GLY A 104 -14.75 -6.58 3.13
C GLY A 104 -15.37 -5.20 3.32
N GLY A 105 -16.00 -4.65 2.27
CA GLY A 105 -16.73 -3.37 2.34
C GLY A 105 -17.79 -3.30 3.42
#